data_AF-A0A496SIA5-F1
#
_entry.id   AF-A0A496SIA5-F1
#
_cell.length_a   1.000
_cell.length_b   1.000
_cell.length_c   1.000
_cell.angle_alpha   90.00
_cell.angle_beta   90.00
_cell.angle_gamma   90.00
#
_symmetry.space_group_name_H-M   'P 1'
#
loop_
_entity.id
_entity.type
_entity.pdbx_description
1 polymer ?
#
loop_
_entity_poly.entity_id
_entity_poly.type
_entity_poly.pdbx_seq_one_letter_code
_entity_poly.pdbx_strand_id
1 'polypeptide(L)'
;MRRALVALLLLSSCSGGGGSGRTELVYWSAANVQEVELAEKLTEIWNEGHPQVRVVHLPIPESRSSEEVLLAAVAARTTPDVCSAIWPGVVEQFVRAGALVRLDTFPDFFR
;
A
#
# COMPACT_ATOMS: atom_id res chain seq x y z
N MET A 1 20.49 -30.14 -48.51
CA MET A 1 20.44 -29.55 -47.14
C MET A 1 19.34 -28.50 -47.11
N ARG A 2 18.78 -28.25 -45.92
CA ARG A 2 17.67 -27.31 -45.58
C ARG A 2 16.27 -27.92 -45.58
N ARG A 3 15.98 -28.62 -44.48
CA ARG A 3 14.63 -28.92 -43.99
C ARG A 3 14.05 -27.61 -43.44
N ALA A 4 12.95 -27.11 -44.00
CA ALA A 4 12.19 -26.03 -43.41
C ALA A 4 11.25 -26.63 -42.35
N LEU A 5 11.62 -26.50 -41.07
CA LEU A 5 10.80 -26.90 -39.95
C LEU A 5 9.87 -25.71 -39.62
N VAL A 6 8.61 -25.80 -40.04
CA VAL A 6 7.58 -24.82 -39.65
C VAL A 6 7.20 -25.13 -38.20
N ALA A 7 7.68 -24.30 -37.27
CA ALA A 7 7.31 -24.37 -35.86
C ALA A 7 5.93 -23.72 -35.67
N LEU A 8 4.91 -24.55 -35.42
CA LEU A 8 3.57 -24.14 -35.04
C LEU A 8 3.60 -23.62 -33.59
N LEU A 9 3.70 -22.30 -33.41
CA LEU A 9 3.58 -21.64 -32.11
C LEU A 9 2.13 -21.70 -31.63
N LEU A 10 1.87 -22.63 -30.70
CA LEU A 10 0.62 -22.68 -29.93
C LEU A 10 0.56 -21.45 -29.01
N LEU A 11 -0.31 -20.50 -29.37
CA LEU A 11 -0.71 -19.38 -28.50
C LEU A 11 -1.61 -19.92 -27.38
N SER A 12 -0.99 -20.30 -26.26
CA SER A 12 -1.73 -20.57 -25.02
C SER A 12 -2.21 -19.24 -24.42
N SER A 13 -3.46 -18.89 -24.75
CA SER A 13 -4.22 -17.81 -24.11
C SER A 13 -4.60 -18.23 -22.69
N CYS A 14 -3.79 -17.85 -21.70
CA CYS A 14 -4.21 -17.92 -20.30
C CYS A 14 -5.06 -16.69 -19.96
N SER A 15 -6.36 -16.76 -20.27
CA SER A 15 -7.37 -15.91 -19.64
C SER A 15 -7.70 -16.47 -18.25
N GLY A 16 -7.22 -15.82 -17.20
CA GLY A 16 -7.41 -16.33 -15.83
C GLY A 16 -6.96 -15.37 -14.74
N GLY A 17 -7.39 -14.10 -14.80
CA GLY A 17 -7.18 -13.12 -13.72
C GLY A 17 -8.15 -13.32 -12.55
N GLY A 18 -8.28 -14.54 -12.04
CA GLY A 18 -8.99 -14.84 -10.79
C GLY A 18 -7.97 -14.82 -9.65
N GLY A 19 -7.66 -13.63 -9.14
CA GLY A 19 -6.68 -13.43 -8.09
C GLY A 19 -7.10 -14.07 -6.76
N SER A 20 -6.83 -15.37 -6.61
CA SER A 20 -6.78 -16.08 -5.31
C SER A 20 -5.46 -15.74 -4.57
N GLY A 21 -5.01 -14.49 -4.68
CA GLY A 21 -3.80 -13.99 -4.04
C GLY A 21 -4.17 -13.26 -2.76
N ARG A 22 -3.51 -13.62 -1.67
CA ARG A 22 -3.59 -12.88 -0.41
C ARG A 22 -3.10 -11.44 -0.66
N THR A 23 -3.92 -10.45 -0.32
CA THR A 23 -3.57 -9.03 -0.46
C THR A 23 -2.66 -8.64 0.71
N GLU A 24 -1.63 -7.85 0.44
CA GLU A 24 -0.76 -7.28 1.45
C GLU A 24 -0.83 -5.74 1.37
N LEU A 25 -0.98 -5.10 2.53
CA LEU A 25 -1.03 -3.64 2.68
C LEU A 25 0.13 -3.18 3.56
N VAL A 26 0.85 -2.15 3.13
CA VAL A 26 1.89 -1.50 3.93
C VAL A 26 1.28 -0.35 4.74
N TYR A 27 1.49 -0.38 6.06
CA TYR A 27 1.02 0.65 6.98
C TYR A 27 2.18 1.38 7.65
N TRP A 28 2.21 2.70 7.54
CA TRP A 28 3.15 3.58 8.25
C TRP A 28 2.52 4.24 9.48
N SER A 29 3.07 3.96 10.66
CA SER A 29 2.79 4.71 11.90
C SER A 29 3.80 5.83 12.13
N ALA A 30 3.56 6.68 13.13
CA ALA A 30 4.61 7.53 13.65
C ALA A 30 5.72 6.68 14.30
N ALA A 31 6.95 7.20 14.33
CA ALA A 31 8.12 6.47 14.84
C ALA A 31 8.28 6.51 16.37
N ASN A 32 7.41 7.21 17.10
CA ASN A 32 7.48 7.20 18.57
C ASN A 32 7.03 5.84 19.12
N VAL A 33 7.64 5.42 20.23
CA VAL A 33 7.48 4.08 20.80
C VAL A 33 6.01 3.72 21.04
N GLN A 34 5.21 4.66 21.54
CA GLN A 34 3.81 4.43 21.87
C GLN A 34 2.97 4.13 20.61
N GLU A 35 3.20 4.86 19.53
CA GLU A 35 2.51 4.64 18.25
C GLU A 35 2.96 3.35 17.56
N VAL A 36 4.24 2.99 17.69
CA VAL A 36 4.76 1.71 17.19
C VAL A 36 4.10 0.53 17.92
N GLU A 37 4.13 0.52 19.25
CA GLU A 37 3.52 -0.55 20.06
C GLU A 37 2.00 -0.68 19.80
N LEU A 38 1.31 0.46 19.66
CA LEU A 38 -0.11 0.47 19.32
C LEU A 38 -0.35 -0.13 17.93
N ALA A 39 0.41 0.30 16.93
CA ALA A 39 0.28 -0.16 15.56
C ALA A 39 0.59 -1.66 15.42
N GLU A 40 1.62 -2.17 16.11
CA GLU A 40 1.94 -3.59 16.16
C GLU A 40 0.75 -4.40 16.70
N LYS A 41 0.21 -3.99 17.85
CA LYS A 41 -0.95 -4.66 18.46
C LYS A 41 -2.18 -4.65 17.57
N LEU A 42 -2.50 -3.52 16.94
CA LEU A 42 -3.67 -3.40 16.07
C LEU A 42 -3.52 -4.23 14.79
N THR A 43 -2.33 -4.26 14.21
CA THR A 43 -2.06 -5.06 13.00
C THR A 43 -2.03 -6.56 13.30
N GLU A 44 -1.56 -6.98 14.47
CA GLU A 44 -1.66 -8.37 14.92
C GLU A 44 -3.12 -8.81 15.02
N ILE A 45 -3.95 -8.07 15.76
CA ILE A 45 -5.38 -8.34 15.92
C ILE A 45 -6.09 -8.40 14.55
N TRP A 46 -5.77 -7.46 13.65
CA TRP A 46 -6.35 -7.45 12.31
C TRP A 46 -5.96 -8.71 11.52
N ASN A 47 -4.67 -9.05 11.52
CA ASN A 47 -4.11 -10.14 10.73
C ASN A 47 -4.62 -11.52 11.17
N GLU A 48 -4.94 -11.70 12.45
CA GLU A 48 -5.59 -12.92 12.97
C GLU A 48 -6.99 -13.11 12.38
N GLY A 49 -7.77 -12.02 12.25
CA GLY A 49 -9.15 -12.06 11.73
C GLY A 49 -9.27 -12.01 10.21
N HIS A 50 -8.23 -11.55 9.50
CA HIS A 50 -8.30 -11.24 8.06
C HIS A 50 -7.19 -11.93 7.26
N PRO A 51 -7.19 -13.27 7.17
CA PRO A 51 -6.11 -14.02 6.51
C PRO A 51 -5.94 -13.70 5.02
N GLN A 52 -6.97 -13.12 4.38
CA GLN A 52 -6.94 -12.72 2.97
C GLN A 52 -6.35 -11.31 2.74
N VAL A 53 -6.27 -10.48 3.78
CA VAL A 53 -5.76 -9.10 3.72
C VAL A 53 -4.81 -8.90 4.88
N ARG A 54 -3.52 -9.11 4.62
CA ARG A 54 -2.46 -8.91 5.60
C ARG A 54 -2.03 -7.45 5.63
N VAL A 55 -1.88 -6.88 6.82
CA VAL A 55 -1.25 -5.58 7.03
C VAL A 55 0.18 -5.80 7.54
N VAL A 56 1.14 -5.18 6.88
CA VAL A 56 2.55 -5.10 7.29
C VAL A 56 2.80 -3.71 7.84
N HIS A 57 3.03 -3.64 9.13
CA HIS A 57 3.37 -2.39 9.81
C HIS A 57 4.88 -2.08 9.69
N LEU A 58 5.19 -0.83 9.43
CA LEU A 58 6.52 -0.23 9.52
C LEU A 58 6.38 1.15 10.16
N PRO A 59 7.25 1.57 11.09
CA PRO A 59 7.33 2.98 11.44
C PRO A 59 7.73 3.81 10.21
N ILE A 60 7.23 5.04 10.10
CA ILE A 60 7.70 5.98 9.08
C ILE A 60 9.23 6.10 9.18
N PRO A 61 9.98 6.04 8.07
CA PRO A 61 11.44 6.16 8.10
C PRO A 61 11.89 7.38 8.90
N GLU A 62 12.79 7.16 9.85
CA GLU A 62 13.37 8.25 10.62
C GLU A 62 14.12 9.19 9.68
N SER A 63 13.70 10.45 9.68
CA SER A 63 14.35 11.52 8.95
C SER A 63 14.24 12.80 9.78
N ARG A 64 14.71 13.91 9.23
CA ARG A 64 14.55 15.21 9.87
C ARG A 64 13.09 15.63 10.04
N SER A 65 12.19 15.15 9.18
CA SER A 65 10.77 15.53 9.15
C SER A 65 9.92 14.44 8.47
N SER A 66 8.78 14.10 9.10
CA SER A 66 7.81 13.16 8.51
C SER A 66 7.22 13.72 7.22
N GLU A 67 7.07 15.03 7.11
CA GLU A 67 6.61 15.73 5.90
C GLU A 67 7.58 15.55 4.73
N GLU A 68 8.88 15.69 4.97
CA GLU A 68 9.91 15.46 3.94
C GLU A 68 9.90 14.01 3.44
N VAL A 69 9.74 13.05 4.35
CA VAL A 69 9.65 11.61 4.00
C VAL A 69 8.42 11.33 3.15
N LEU A 70 7.25 11.82 3.55
CA LEU A 70 6.01 11.62 2.81
C LEU A 70 6.08 12.31 1.43
N LEU A 71 6.63 13.53 1.35
CA LEU A 71 6.80 14.22 0.07
C LEU A 71 7.75 13.48 -0.86
N ALA A 72 8.88 12.97 -0.34
CA ALA A 72 9.82 12.16 -1.10
C ALA A 72 9.16 10.85 -1.58
N ALA A 73 8.41 10.17 -0.70
CA ALA A 73 7.70 8.94 -1.04
C ALA A 73 6.63 9.16 -2.12
N VAL A 74 5.88 10.28 -2.06
CA VAL A 74 4.92 10.67 -3.11
C VAL A 74 5.64 10.92 -4.43
N ALA A 75 6.74 11.69 -4.43
CA ALA A 75 7.51 11.98 -5.63
C ALA A 75 8.13 10.72 -6.26
N ALA A 76 8.63 9.80 -5.43
CA ALA A 76 9.25 8.54 -5.84
C ALA A 76 8.22 7.43 -6.15
N ARG A 77 6.93 7.65 -5.86
CA ARG A 77 5.86 6.63 -5.93
C ARG A 77 6.15 5.39 -5.06
N THR A 78 6.65 5.63 -3.85
CA THR A 78 6.96 4.62 -2.85
C THR A 78 6.18 4.85 -1.54
N THR A 79 4.99 5.43 -1.64
CA THR A 79 4.09 5.66 -0.50
C THR A 79 3.60 4.33 0.08
N PRO A 80 3.28 4.27 1.39
CA PRO A 80 2.54 3.16 1.95
C PRO A 80 1.09 3.17 1.44
N ASP A 81 0.35 2.08 1.66
CA ASP A 81 -1.09 2.03 1.39
C ASP A 81 -1.89 2.78 2.45
N VAL A 82 -1.43 2.73 3.71
CA VAL A 82 -2.05 3.38 4.87
C VAL A 82 -0.98 4.17 5.64
N CYS A 83 -1.32 5.38 6.09
CA CYS A 83 -0.43 6.17 6.93
C CYS A 83 -1.21 6.94 8.00
N SER A 84 -0.81 6.80 9.26
CA SER A 84 -1.36 7.56 10.41
C SER A 84 -0.43 8.68 10.88
N ALA A 85 0.76 8.78 10.29
CA ALA A 85 1.79 9.77 10.66
C ALA A 85 1.67 11.12 9.91
N ILE A 86 0.56 11.36 9.19
CA ILE A 86 0.39 12.58 8.40
C ILE A 86 0.01 13.75 9.31
N TRP A 87 0.84 14.79 9.35
CA TRP A 87 0.49 16.02 10.04
C TRP A 87 -0.66 16.75 9.30
N PRO A 88 -1.76 17.14 9.97
CA PRO A 88 -2.92 17.76 9.31
C PRO A 88 -2.59 19.00 8.46
N GLY A 89 -1.58 19.78 8.84
CA GLY A 89 -1.20 21.02 8.14
C GLY A 89 -0.62 20.82 6.74
N VAL A 90 -0.23 19.60 6.36
CA VAL A 90 0.27 19.27 5.00
C VAL A 90 -0.74 18.49 4.15
N VAL A 91 -1.88 18.09 4.72
CA VAL A 91 -2.88 17.27 4.02
C VAL A 91 -3.35 17.92 2.71
N GLU A 92 -3.59 19.24 2.72
CA GLU A 92 -4.03 19.96 1.51
C GLU A 92 -3.02 19.83 0.36
N GLN A 93 -1.72 19.81 0.67
CA GLN A 93 -0.67 19.65 -0.33
C GLN A 93 -0.76 18.27 -1.00
N PHE A 94 -0.97 17.22 -0.22
CA PHE A 94 -1.14 15.86 -0.73
C PHE A 94 -2.45 15.67 -1.50
N VAL A 95 -3.53 16.34 -1.09
CA VAL A 95 -4.78 16.37 -1.88
C VAL A 95 -4.53 16.99 -3.25
N ARG A 96 -3.88 18.16 -3.32
CA ARG A 96 -3.56 18.82 -4.60
C ARG A 96 -2.61 18.00 -5.47
N ALA A 97 -1.72 17.22 -4.86
CA ALA A 97 -0.82 16.30 -5.55
C ALA A 97 -1.51 15.02 -6.06
N GLY A 98 -2.78 14.77 -5.70
CA GLY A 98 -3.48 13.53 -6.02
C GLY A 98 -2.90 12.31 -5.28
N ALA A 99 -2.25 12.53 -4.14
CA ALA A 99 -1.54 11.51 -3.39
C ALA A 99 -2.41 10.82 -2.32
N LEU A 100 -3.66 11.28 -2.12
CA LEU A 100 -4.59 10.74 -1.13
C LEU A 100 -5.84 10.18 -1.79
N VAL A 101 -6.33 9.07 -1.23
CA VAL A 101 -7.62 8.49 -1.58
C VAL A 101 -8.73 9.21 -0.81
N ARG A 102 -9.82 9.53 -1.50
CA ARG A 102 -11.02 10.10 -0.88
C ARG A 102 -11.82 9.02 -0.15
N LEU A 103 -11.74 9.00 1.17
CA LEU A 103 -12.46 8.00 1.98
C LEU A 103 -13.98 8.17 1.92
N ASP A 104 -14.48 9.38 1.67
CA ASP A 104 -15.91 9.68 1.56
C ASP A 104 -16.59 9.10 0.32
N THR A 105 -15.82 8.53 -0.62
CA THR A 105 -16.35 7.85 -1.81
C THR A 105 -16.63 6.36 -1.57
N PHE A 106 -16.26 5.82 -0.40
CA PHE A 106 -16.49 4.42 -0.07
C PHE A 106 -17.95 4.22 0.36
N PRO A 107 -18.64 3.15 -0.10
CA PRO A 107 -20.05 2.90 0.22
C PRO A 107 -20.35 2.76 1.72
N ASP A 108 -19.37 2.33 2.49
CA ASP A 108 -19.40 2.03 3.92
C ASP A 108 -18.77 3.14 4.79
N PHE A 109 -18.45 4.30 4.19
CA PHE A 109 -17.93 5.43 4.95
C PHE A 109 -18.97 5.94 5.96
N PHE A 110 -18.60 5.95 7.24
CA PHE A 110 -19.48 6.40 8.33
C PHE A 110 -19.55 7.93 8.38
N ARG A 111 -20.76 8.48 8.49
CA ARG A 111 -21.02 9.92 8.72
C ARG A 111 -21.45 10.18 10.15
#